data_AF-A0A924Z5V9-F1
#
_entry.id   AF-A0A924Z5V9-F1
#
_cell.length_a   1.000
_cell.length_b   1.000
_cell.length_c   1.000
_cell.angle_alpha   90.00
_cell.angle_beta   90.00
_cell.angle_gamma   90.00
#
_symmetry.space_group_name_H-M   'P 1'
#
loop_
_entity.id
_entity.type
_entity.pdbx_description
1 polymer ?
#
loop_
_entity_poly.entity_id
_entity_poly.type
_entity_poly.pdbx_seq_one_letter_code
_entity_poly.pdbx_strand_id
1 'polypeptide(L)'
;MKDEKREFALWAKLHSARLSPEMLNVASILDAIDATIAQLPESEQLRCAGEALLQVAELCGLHAQVLITEWEETYRDPIVERGFFTDVVRQTMAVDLSDLMEPARSRQRRTKATGKPEGSIAAPVDKAAVLAMVEQMEADDQEAQKQIIFATAHSEDMTQWTAAIAQWLQTAPTLPVSITELSDGLEMP
;
A
#
# COMPACT_ATOMS: atom_id res chain seq x y z
N MET A 1 -10.57 37.51 30.54
CA MET A 1 -11.68 36.70 31.11
C MET A 1 -12.58 35.99 30.08
N LYS A 2 -12.93 36.58 28.92
CA LYS A 2 -13.62 35.81 27.84
C LYS A 2 -12.63 34.97 27.03
N ASP A 3 -11.43 35.50 26.81
CA ASP A 3 -10.42 34.86 25.95
C ASP A 3 -9.78 33.66 26.65
N GLU A 4 -9.38 33.81 27.92
CA GLU A 4 -8.88 32.70 28.77
C GLU A 4 -9.86 31.52 28.87
N LYS A 5 -11.18 31.78 28.85
CA LYS A 5 -12.20 30.72 28.91
C LYS A 5 -12.24 29.89 27.62
N ARG A 6 -11.97 30.51 26.47
CA ARG A 6 -11.95 29.82 25.17
C ARG A 6 -10.66 29.06 24.98
N GLU A 7 -9.54 29.64 25.37
CA GLU A 7 -8.25 28.93 25.41
C GLU A 7 -8.34 27.69 26.32
N PHE A 8 -8.91 27.82 27.52
CA PHE A 8 -9.15 26.67 28.40
C PHE A 8 -10.05 25.61 27.74
N ALA A 9 -11.13 26.03 27.06
CA ALA A 9 -12.01 25.11 26.35
C ALA A 9 -11.31 24.38 25.19
N LEU A 10 -10.43 25.07 24.46
CA LEU A 10 -9.61 24.47 23.41
C LEU A 10 -8.69 23.38 23.99
N TRP A 11 -7.94 23.71 25.04
CA TRP A 11 -7.03 22.75 25.67
C TRP A 11 -7.78 21.56 26.30
N ALA A 12 -8.94 21.80 26.90
CA ALA A 12 -9.80 20.73 27.40
C ALA A 12 -10.29 19.82 26.26
N LYS A 13 -10.63 20.37 25.09
CA LYS A 13 -11.04 19.60 23.91
C LYS A 13 -9.89 18.75 23.37
N LEU A 14 -8.69 19.32 23.24
CA LEU A 14 -7.48 18.59 22.84
C LEU A 14 -7.14 17.47 23.82
N HIS A 15 -7.23 17.74 25.13
CA HIS A 15 -7.01 16.74 26.16
C HIS A 15 -8.04 15.60 26.10
N SER A 16 -9.32 15.94 25.94
CA SER A 16 -10.39 14.96 25.79
C SER A 16 -10.18 14.06 24.57
N ALA A 17 -9.75 14.63 23.45
CA ALA A 17 -9.48 13.86 22.24
C ALA A 17 -8.29 12.90 22.43
N ARG A 18 -7.31 13.25 23.27
CA ARG A 18 -6.18 12.37 23.63
C ARG A 18 -6.60 11.18 24.49
N LEU A 19 -7.68 11.30 25.26
CA LEU A 19 -8.25 10.20 26.06
C LEU A 19 -9.06 9.21 25.22
N SER A 20 -9.60 9.67 24.09
CA SER A 20 -10.40 8.86 23.16
C SER A 20 -9.96 9.13 21.71
N PRO A 21 -8.74 8.71 21.35
CA PRO A 21 -8.19 8.94 20.01
C PRO A 21 -9.03 8.32 18.91
N GLU A 22 -9.69 7.19 19.12
CA GLU A 22 -10.55 6.52 18.15
C GLU A 22 -11.71 7.39 17.65
N MET A 23 -12.18 8.34 18.46
CA MET A 23 -13.26 9.28 18.12
C MET A 23 -12.74 10.61 17.55
N LEU A 24 -11.46 10.68 17.17
CA LEU A 24 -10.82 11.90 16.72
C LEU A 24 -11.52 12.49 15.48
N ASN A 25 -11.97 13.73 15.60
CA ASN A 25 -12.43 14.55 14.48
C ASN A 25 -11.49 15.75 14.31
N VAL A 26 -10.52 15.61 13.42
CA VAL A 26 -9.48 16.63 13.17
C VAL A 26 -10.10 17.95 12.69
N ALA A 27 -11.07 17.90 11.77
CA ALA A 27 -11.73 19.09 11.24
C ALA A 27 -12.38 19.91 12.36
N SER A 28 -13.14 19.26 13.25
CA SER A 28 -13.78 19.94 14.38
C SER A 28 -12.77 20.56 15.36
N ILE A 29 -11.58 19.97 15.50
CA ILE A 29 -10.51 20.52 16.35
C ILE A 29 -9.88 21.73 15.68
N LEU A 30 -9.58 21.66 14.39
CA LEU A 30 -9.05 22.79 13.62
C LEU A 30 -10.02 23.98 13.62
N ASP A 31 -11.31 23.75 13.43
CA ASP A 31 -12.34 24.81 13.54
C ASP A 31 -12.33 25.49 14.91
N ALA A 32 -12.14 24.70 15.98
CA ALA A 32 -12.08 25.23 17.34
C ALA A 32 -10.78 26.01 17.60
N ILE A 33 -9.66 25.58 16.99
CA ILE A 33 -8.37 26.27 17.03
C ILE A 33 -8.51 27.62 16.33
N ASP A 34 -9.00 27.66 15.09
CA ASP A 34 -9.18 28.88 14.31
C ASP A 34 -10.09 29.89 15.02
N ALA A 35 -11.23 29.41 15.56
CA ALA A 35 -12.16 30.25 16.30
C ALA A 35 -11.57 30.82 17.60
N THR A 36 -10.62 30.11 18.22
CA THR A 36 -9.94 30.55 19.44
C THR A 36 -8.82 31.55 19.11
N ILE A 37 -7.98 31.24 18.12
CA ILE A 37 -6.86 32.09 17.68
C ILE A 37 -7.37 33.44 17.17
N ALA A 38 -8.45 33.47 16.39
CA ALA A 38 -9.00 34.70 15.81
C ALA A 38 -9.39 35.76 16.87
N GLN A 39 -9.52 35.38 18.14
CA GLN A 39 -9.90 36.26 19.24
C GLN A 39 -8.74 36.62 20.16
N LEU A 40 -7.59 35.97 20.01
CA LEU A 40 -6.40 36.29 20.77
C LEU A 40 -5.72 37.55 20.22
N PRO A 41 -4.97 38.30 21.06
CA PRO A 41 -4.11 39.37 20.59
C PRO A 41 -3.11 38.85 19.56
N GLU A 42 -2.79 39.65 18.54
CA GLU A 42 -1.88 39.28 17.43
C GLU A 42 -0.54 38.72 17.93
N SER A 43 -0.02 39.26 19.03
CA SER A 43 1.22 38.79 19.68
C SER A 43 1.15 37.35 20.21
N GLU A 44 -0.04 36.83 20.50
CA GLU A 44 -0.26 35.48 21.05
C GLU A 44 -0.80 34.49 20.03
N GLN A 45 -1.36 34.96 18.91
CA GLN A 45 -1.95 34.12 17.87
C GLN A 45 -0.95 33.10 17.33
N LEU A 46 0.24 33.54 16.96
CA LEU A 46 1.27 32.64 16.41
C LEU A 46 1.74 31.60 17.44
N ARG A 47 1.90 32.03 18.71
CA ARG A 47 2.30 31.14 19.80
C ARG A 47 1.24 30.06 20.03
N CYS A 48 -0.01 30.47 20.21
CA CYS A 48 -1.14 29.56 20.44
C CYS A 48 -1.36 28.62 19.25
N ALA A 49 -1.27 29.13 18.01
CA ALA A 49 -1.36 28.33 16.79
C ALA A 49 -0.28 27.25 16.74
N GLY A 50 0.98 27.62 16.99
CA GLY A 50 2.08 26.67 16.98
C GLY A 50 1.93 25.56 18.02
N GLU A 51 1.52 25.92 19.24
CA GLU A 51 1.29 24.96 20.32
C GLU A 51 0.10 24.04 20.02
N ALA A 52 -1.00 24.60 19.51
CA ALA A 52 -2.19 23.83 19.16
C ALA A 52 -1.93 22.87 17.99
N LEU A 53 -1.21 23.31 16.95
CA LEU A 53 -0.85 22.46 15.81
C LEU A 53 0.12 21.34 16.21
N LEU A 54 1.04 21.59 17.13
CA LEU A 54 1.90 20.54 17.69
C LEU A 54 1.05 19.47 18.39
N GLN A 55 0.09 19.87 19.22
CA GLN A 55 -0.82 18.93 19.88
C GLN A 55 -1.68 18.16 18.88
N VAL A 56 -2.17 18.80 17.81
CA VAL A 56 -2.91 18.11 16.74
C VAL A 56 -2.04 17.08 16.03
N ALA A 57 -0.78 17.39 15.74
CA ALA A 57 0.13 16.44 15.11
C ALA A 57 0.38 15.21 15.99
N GLU A 58 0.63 15.40 17.30
CA GLU A 58 0.74 14.30 18.26
C GLU A 58 -0.53 13.44 18.30
N LEU A 59 -1.69 14.09 18.28
CA LEU A 59 -2.99 13.45 18.34
C LEU A 59 -3.31 12.63 17.08
N CYS A 60 -2.95 13.15 15.90
CA CYS A 60 -3.03 12.39 14.65
C CYS A 60 -2.13 11.15 14.67
N GLY A 61 -0.93 11.26 15.25
CA GLY A 61 -0.04 10.10 15.45
C GLY A 61 -0.66 9.04 16.36
N LEU A 62 -1.26 9.47 17.49
CA LEU A 62 -1.97 8.58 18.41
C LEU A 62 -3.15 7.87 17.73
N HIS A 63 -3.95 8.62 16.98
CA HIS A 63 -5.09 8.08 16.23
C HIS A 63 -4.67 7.06 15.17
N ALA A 64 -3.64 7.39 14.38
CA ALA A 64 -3.10 6.46 13.39
C ALA A 64 -2.59 5.16 14.03
N GLN A 65 -1.91 5.24 15.18
CA GLN A 65 -1.45 4.04 15.89
C GLN A 65 -2.63 3.15 16.32
N VAL A 66 -3.72 3.75 16.82
CA VAL A 66 -4.91 3.00 17.21
C VAL A 66 -5.55 2.33 16.00
N LEU A 67 -5.76 3.07 14.90
CA LEU A 67 -6.34 2.51 13.67
C LEU A 67 -5.51 1.38 13.07
N ILE A 68 -4.18 1.53 13.05
CA ILE A 68 -3.27 0.48 12.57
C ILE A 68 -3.36 -0.75 13.47
N THR A 69 -3.37 -0.58 14.79
CA THR A 69 -3.46 -1.69 15.74
C THR A 69 -4.79 -2.42 15.59
N GLU A 70 -5.91 -1.68 15.49
CA GLU A 70 -7.24 -2.26 15.28
C GLU A 70 -7.33 -3.03 13.96
N TRP A 71 -6.74 -2.48 12.89
CA TRP A 71 -6.63 -3.15 11.61
C TRP A 71 -5.79 -4.44 11.72
N GLU A 72 -4.62 -4.37 12.35
CA GLU A 72 -3.76 -5.55 12.54
C GLU A 72 -4.45 -6.64 13.36
N GLU A 73 -5.19 -6.27 14.41
CA GLU A 73 -5.94 -7.23 15.24
C GLU A 73 -7.11 -7.85 14.49
N THR A 74 -7.82 -7.06 13.69
CA THR A 74 -8.99 -7.51 12.91
C THR A 74 -8.60 -8.47 11.79
N TYR A 75 -7.49 -8.19 11.10
CA TYR A 75 -7.04 -8.94 9.93
C TYR A 75 -5.84 -9.84 10.23
N ARG A 76 -5.52 -10.08 11.50
CA ARG A 76 -4.46 -11.01 11.87
C ARG A 76 -4.83 -12.42 11.46
N ASP A 77 -3.97 -13.06 10.68
CA ASP A 77 -4.08 -14.50 10.47
C ASP A 77 -4.03 -15.23 11.82
N PRO A 78 -4.83 -16.30 12.00
CA PRO A 78 -4.78 -17.10 13.21
C PRO A 78 -3.37 -17.66 13.40
N ILE A 79 -2.72 -17.26 14.49
CA ILE A 79 -1.41 -17.78 14.86
C ILE A 79 -1.62 -19.23 15.34
N VAL A 80 -1.43 -20.17 14.43
CA VAL A 80 -1.48 -21.60 14.70
C VAL A 80 -0.08 -22.12 15.07
N GLU A 81 -0.01 -22.92 16.13
CA GLU A 81 1.24 -23.58 16.53
C GLU A 81 1.73 -24.53 15.41
N ARG A 82 3.05 -24.74 15.35
CA ARG A 82 3.64 -25.72 14.44
C ARG A 82 3.03 -27.09 14.73
N GLY A 83 2.29 -27.63 13.76
CA GLY A 83 1.58 -28.90 13.89
C GLY A 83 0.11 -28.80 14.27
N PHE A 84 -0.49 -27.60 14.31
CA PHE A 84 -1.94 -27.46 14.52
C PHE A 84 -2.78 -28.29 13.54
N PHE A 85 -2.31 -28.45 12.31
CA PHE A 85 -2.99 -29.21 11.27
C PHE A 85 -2.51 -30.65 11.11
N THR A 86 -1.61 -31.15 11.96
CA THR A 86 -1.02 -32.50 11.78
C THR A 86 -2.06 -33.61 11.85
N ASP A 87 -3.11 -33.43 12.65
CA ASP A 87 -4.19 -34.42 12.81
C ASP A 87 -5.35 -34.20 11.84
N VAL A 88 -5.42 -33.02 11.19
CA VAL A 88 -6.52 -32.62 10.29
C VAL A 88 -6.13 -32.83 8.82
N VAL A 89 -4.88 -32.61 8.48
CA VAL A 89 -4.37 -32.81 7.12
C VAL A 89 -3.88 -34.24 7.04
N ARG A 90 -4.63 -35.10 6.32
CA ARG A 90 -4.06 -36.36 5.83
C ARG A 90 -2.94 -36.02 4.85
N GLN A 91 -1.72 -35.91 5.36
CA GLN A 91 -0.51 -35.86 4.55
C GLN A 91 -0.47 -37.18 3.78
N THR A 92 -0.85 -37.10 2.51
CA THR A 92 -0.80 -38.18 1.51
C THR A 92 -1.73 -39.36 1.77
N MET A 93 -2.80 -39.46 0.98
CA MET A 93 -3.27 -40.78 0.59
C MET A 93 -2.29 -41.29 -0.46
N ALA A 94 -1.54 -42.35 -0.16
CA ALA A 94 -0.82 -43.09 -1.17
C ALA A 94 -1.86 -43.70 -2.12
N VAL A 95 -2.00 -43.13 -3.31
CA VAL A 95 -2.81 -43.72 -4.38
C VAL A 95 -1.91 -44.70 -5.10
N ASP A 96 -2.26 -45.99 -5.03
CA ASP A 96 -1.60 -46.99 -5.86
C ASP A 96 -2.04 -46.78 -7.32
N LEU A 97 -1.16 -46.20 -8.13
CA LEU A 97 -1.42 -45.93 -9.54
C LEU A 97 -1.34 -47.18 -10.41
N SER A 98 -1.01 -48.35 -9.83
CA SER A 98 -0.87 -49.61 -10.58
C SER A 98 -2.15 -49.98 -11.33
N ASP A 99 -3.32 -49.73 -10.74
CA ASP A 99 -4.63 -49.98 -11.36
C ASP A 99 -5.01 -48.94 -12.44
N LEU A 100 -4.31 -47.79 -12.46
CA LEU A 100 -4.51 -46.72 -13.44
C LEU A 100 -3.52 -46.82 -14.62
N MET A 101 -2.56 -47.74 -14.58
CA MET A 101 -1.62 -47.95 -15.67
C MET A 101 -2.11 -49.06 -16.62
N GLU A 102 -2.24 -48.74 -17.90
CA GLU A 102 -2.46 -49.76 -18.93
C GLU A 102 -1.23 -50.70 -19.00
N PRO A 103 -1.42 -52.04 -19.00
CA PRO A 103 -0.30 -52.98 -19.04
C PRO A 103 0.58 -52.73 -20.27
N ALA A 104 1.89 -52.59 -20.04
CA ALA A 104 2.85 -52.30 -21.10
C ALA A 104 2.77 -53.36 -22.21
N ARG A 105 2.35 -52.93 -23.40
CA ARG A 105 2.32 -53.80 -24.59
C ARG A 105 3.71 -54.39 -24.81
N SER A 106 3.79 -55.71 -24.99
CA SER A 106 5.07 -56.39 -25.19
C SER A 106 5.81 -55.77 -26.38
N ARG A 107 6.85 -54.98 -26.09
CA ARG A 107 7.75 -54.48 -27.11
C ARG A 107 8.66 -55.63 -27.50
N GLN A 108 8.50 -56.12 -28.73
CA GLN A 108 9.50 -57.01 -29.31
C GLN A 108 10.87 -56.34 -29.19
N ARG A 109 11.79 -57.05 -28.56
CA ARG A 109 13.14 -56.61 -28.21
C ARG A 109 13.86 -56.16 -29.47
N ARG A 110 13.97 -54.85 -29.72
CA ARG A 110 14.89 -54.31 -30.74
C ARG A 110 16.28 -54.78 -30.35
N THR A 111 16.95 -55.41 -31.30
CA THR A 111 18.35 -55.80 -31.21
C THR A 111 19.19 -54.60 -30.78
N LYS A 112 20.15 -54.85 -29.88
CA LYS A 112 21.03 -53.84 -29.28
C LYS A 112 21.65 -52.96 -30.37
N ALA A 113 21.27 -51.68 -30.42
CA ALA A 113 22.08 -50.68 -31.07
C ALA A 113 23.21 -50.30 -30.11
N THR A 114 24.45 -50.53 -30.53
CA THR A 114 25.68 -50.09 -29.85
C THR A 114 25.92 -48.60 -30.13
N GLY A 115 24.95 -47.75 -29.77
CA GLY A 115 25.06 -46.29 -29.87
C GLY A 115 25.30 -45.68 -28.49
N LYS A 116 26.27 -44.77 -28.39
CA LYS A 116 26.46 -43.92 -27.20
C LYS A 116 25.13 -43.23 -26.83
N PRO A 117 24.84 -43.01 -25.53
CA PRO A 117 23.69 -42.22 -25.13
C PRO A 117 23.91 -40.76 -25.56
N GLU A 118 23.42 -40.40 -26.73
CA GLU A 118 23.12 -39.01 -27.10
C GLU A 118 21.77 -38.68 -26.47
N GLY A 119 21.76 -37.91 -25.38
CA GLY A 119 20.50 -37.53 -24.76
C GLY A 119 20.53 -36.87 -23.38
N SER A 120 21.70 -36.63 -22.78
CA SER A 120 21.78 -35.75 -21.62
C SER A 120 22.18 -34.34 -22.06
N ILE A 121 21.21 -33.43 -22.15
CA ILE A 121 21.40 -31.99 -22.41
C ILE A 121 21.87 -31.26 -21.13
N ALA A 122 21.61 -31.84 -19.96
CA ALA A 122 22.08 -31.30 -18.70
C ALA A 122 23.55 -31.70 -18.46
N ALA A 123 24.44 -30.71 -18.59
CA ALA A 123 25.81 -30.78 -18.09
C ALA A 123 25.86 -30.24 -16.66
N PRO A 124 26.75 -30.73 -15.78
CA PRO A 124 26.97 -30.13 -14.48
C PRO A 124 27.45 -28.68 -14.66
N VAL A 125 26.63 -27.72 -14.25
CA VAL A 125 26.98 -26.29 -14.24
C VAL A 125 27.46 -25.93 -12.84
N ASP A 126 28.54 -25.17 -12.76
CA ASP A 126 29.09 -24.68 -11.51
C ASP A 126 28.11 -23.71 -10.82
N LYS A 127 27.91 -23.89 -9.51
CA LYS A 127 26.95 -23.12 -8.73
C LYS A 127 27.32 -21.63 -8.70
N ALA A 128 28.62 -21.31 -8.70
CA ALA A 128 29.08 -19.92 -8.73
C ALA A 128 28.71 -19.22 -10.05
N ALA A 129 28.77 -19.94 -11.18
CA ALA A 129 28.35 -19.41 -12.47
C ALA A 129 26.84 -19.13 -12.54
N VAL A 130 26.01 -19.99 -11.93
CA VAL A 130 24.56 -19.78 -11.86
C VAL A 130 24.22 -18.57 -10.96
N LEU A 131 24.91 -18.41 -9.83
CA LEU A 131 24.72 -17.27 -8.93
C LEU A 131 25.09 -15.94 -9.59
N ALA A 132 26.21 -15.89 -10.32
CA ALA A 132 26.61 -14.70 -11.07
C ALA A 132 25.62 -14.33 -12.17
N MET A 133 25.00 -15.33 -12.83
CA MET A 133 23.96 -15.09 -13.83
C MET A 133 22.70 -14.48 -13.20
N VAL A 134 22.29 -14.96 -12.02
CA VAL A 134 21.12 -14.42 -11.30
C VAL A 134 21.38 -12.98 -10.85
N GLU A 135 22.56 -12.70 -10.30
CA GLU A 135 22.93 -11.33 -9.87
C GLU A 135 22.96 -10.34 -11.05
N GLN A 136 23.43 -10.78 -12.23
CA GLN A 136 23.38 -9.98 -13.44
C GLN A 136 21.94 -9.71 -13.91
N MET A 137 21.06 -10.73 -13.88
CA MET A 137 19.65 -10.56 -14.25
C MET A 137 18.92 -9.59 -13.32
N GLU A 138 19.19 -9.65 -12.01
CA GLU A 138 18.61 -8.72 -11.04
C GLU A 138 19.08 -7.28 -11.26
N ALA A 139 20.34 -7.08 -11.65
CA ALA A 139 20.87 -5.75 -11.98
C ALA A 139 20.22 -5.18 -13.25
N ASP A 140 20.09 -6.00 -14.30
CA ASP A 140 19.46 -5.61 -15.57
C ASP A 140 17.97 -5.29 -15.37
N ASP A 141 17.25 -6.06 -14.55
CA ASP A 141 15.84 -5.83 -14.22
C ASP A 141 15.64 -4.53 -13.43
N GLN A 142 16.55 -4.20 -12.50
CA GLN A 142 16.49 -2.93 -11.77
C GLN A 142 16.73 -1.72 -12.67
N GLU A 143 17.64 -1.82 -13.64
CA GLU A 143 17.86 -0.75 -14.62
C GLU A 143 16.65 -0.59 -15.55
N ALA A 144 16.06 -1.70 -16.02
CA ALA A 144 14.84 -1.67 -16.82
C ALA A 144 13.66 -1.06 -16.05
N GLN A 145 13.46 -1.43 -14.79
CA GLN A 145 12.41 -0.85 -13.94
C GLN A 145 12.60 0.65 -13.72
N LYS A 146 13.84 1.11 -13.47
CA LYS A 146 14.14 2.55 -13.36
C LYS A 146 13.79 3.28 -14.66
N GLN A 147 14.15 2.72 -15.82
CA GLN A 147 13.82 3.32 -17.11
C GLN A 147 12.31 3.43 -17.35
N ILE A 148 11.53 2.42 -16.96
CA ILE A 148 10.06 2.47 -17.02
C ILE A 148 9.51 3.58 -16.11
N ILE A 149 9.98 3.67 -14.86
CA ILE A 149 9.54 4.72 -13.93
C ILE A 149 9.88 6.12 -14.47
N PHE A 150 11.10 6.30 -15.01
CA PHE A 150 11.50 7.56 -15.62
C PHE A 150 10.70 7.91 -16.88
N ALA A 151 10.36 6.92 -17.70
CA ALA A 151 9.54 7.11 -18.90
C ALA A 151 8.10 7.50 -18.56
N THR A 152 7.48 6.85 -17.58
CA THR A 152 6.11 7.16 -17.14
C THR A 152 6.01 8.53 -16.45
N ALA A 153 7.02 8.93 -15.68
CA ALA A 153 7.02 10.23 -14.99
C ALA A 153 7.10 11.45 -15.94
N HIS A 154 7.56 11.27 -17.19
CA HIS A 154 7.68 12.35 -18.17
C HIS A 154 6.59 12.33 -19.26
N SER A 155 5.69 11.35 -19.25
CA SER A 155 4.59 11.30 -20.22
C SER A 155 3.36 12.12 -19.82
N GLU A 156 3.30 12.59 -18.57
CA GLU A 156 2.20 13.40 -18.06
C GLU A 156 2.51 14.88 -18.23
N ASP A 157 1.85 15.53 -19.19
CA ASP A 157 1.96 16.97 -19.36
C ASP A 157 1.04 17.70 -18.36
N MET A 158 1.57 17.90 -17.16
CA MET A 158 0.89 18.64 -16.08
C MET A 158 0.46 20.05 -16.50
N THR A 159 1.17 20.67 -17.45
CA THR A 159 0.83 22.01 -17.94
C THR A 159 -0.40 21.98 -18.84
N GLN A 160 -0.54 20.95 -19.67
CA GLN A 160 -1.72 20.72 -20.47
C GLN A 160 -2.96 20.45 -19.60
N TRP A 161 -2.83 19.64 -18.54
CA TRP A 161 -3.95 19.29 -17.66
C TRP A 161 -4.44 20.49 -16.86
N THR A 162 -3.52 21.25 -16.27
CA THR A 162 -3.87 22.47 -15.52
C THR A 162 -4.54 23.51 -16.41
N ALA A 163 -4.08 23.67 -17.67
CA ALA A 163 -4.73 24.54 -18.64
C ALA A 163 -6.14 24.06 -19.02
N ALA A 164 -6.31 22.76 -19.28
CA ALA A 164 -7.59 22.17 -19.65
C ALA A 164 -8.64 22.30 -18.52
N ILE A 165 -8.24 22.02 -17.27
CA ILE A 165 -9.10 22.20 -16.09
C ILE A 165 -9.52 23.67 -15.93
N ALA A 166 -8.59 24.61 -16.08
CA ALA A 166 -8.89 26.04 -15.96
C ALA A 166 -9.87 26.50 -17.05
N GLN A 167 -9.70 26.04 -18.28
CA GLN A 167 -10.60 26.37 -19.39
C GLN A 167 -12.01 25.76 -19.19
N TRP A 168 -12.07 24.52 -18.71
CA TRP A 168 -13.33 23.83 -18.44
C TRP A 168 -14.11 24.53 -17.32
N LEU A 169 -13.44 24.88 -16.22
CA LEU A 169 -14.05 25.62 -15.10
C LEU A 169 -14.54 27.03 -15.49
N GLN A 170 -13.90 27.69 -16.46
CA GLN A 170 -14.36 28.98 -16.99
C GLN A 170 -15.63 28.88 -17.84
N THR A 171 -15.85 27.71 -18.47
CA THR A 171 -17.00 27.47 -19.35
C THR A 171 -18.17 26.81 -18.60
N ALA A 172 -17.90 26.27 -17.41
CA ALA A 172 -18.89 25.60 -16.59
C ALA A 172 -19.99 26.57 -16.08
N PRO A 173 -21.28 26.26 -16.33
CA PRO A 173 -22.38 27.16 -16.00
C PRO A 173 -22.71 27.27 -14.50
N THR A 174 -22.24 26.36 -13.66
CA THR A 174 -22.56 26.32 -12.22
C THR A 174 -21.40 25.82 -11.38
N LEU A 175 -20.99 26.61 -10.38
CA LEU A 175 -20.21 26.16 -9.23
C LEU A 175 -21.18 25.86 -8.07
N PRO A 176 -20.94 24.83 -7.23
CA PRO A 176 -19.80 23.91 -7.23
C PRO A 176 -19.97 22.73 -8.20
N VAL A 177 -18.86 22.27 -8.79
CA VAL A 177 -18.79 21.09 -9.65
C VAL A 177 -18.17 19.93 -8.86
N SER A 178 -18.73 18.73 -9.01
CA SER A 178 -18.15 17.50 -8.45
C SER A 178 -16.90 17.03 -9.25
N ILE A 179 -16.00 16.30 -8.60
CA ILE A 179 -14.79 15.79 -9.27
C ILE A 179 -15.11 14.81 -10.41
N THR A 180 -16.24 14.10 -10.31
CA THR A 180 -16.73 13.16 -11.32
C THR A 180 -17.22 13.88 -12.58
N GLU A 181 -17.92 15.01 -12.43
CA GLU A 181 -18.36 15.82 -13.59
C GLU A 181 -17.15 16.45 -14.31
N LEU A 182 -16.11 16.80 -13.56
CA LEU A 182 -14.87 17.32 -14.10
C LEU A 182 -14.07 16.24 -14.85
N SER A 183 -13.97 15.02 -14.29
CA SER A 183 -13.29 13.91 -14.98
C SER A 183 -14.01 13.49 -16.27
N ASP A 184 -15.34 13.40 -16.21
CA ASP A 184 -16.17 13.03 -17.38
C ASP A 184 -16.09 14.10 -18.49
N GLY A 185 -15.96 15.38 -18.11
CA GLY A 185 -15.87 16.49 -19.05
C GLY A 185 -14.49 16.70 -19.70
N LEU A 186 -13.42 16.14 -19.11
CA LEU A 186 -12.03 16.30 -19.58
C LEU A 186 -11.49 15.07 -20.32
N GLU A 187 -12.25 13.97 -20.39
CA GLU A 187 -11.81 12.67 -20.97
C GLU A 187 -10.40 12.27 -20.47
N MET A 188 -10.14 12.47 -19.18
CA MET A 188 -8.86 12.08 -18.56
C MET A 188 -8.74 10.54 -18.56
N PRO A 189 -7.54 9.98 -18.80
CA PRO A 189 -7.30 8.54 -18.72
C PRO A 189 -7.50 7.97 -17.32
#